data_AF-A0A519UC99-F1
#
_entry.id   AF-A0A519UC99-F1
#
_cell.length_a   1.000
_cell.length_b   1.000
_cell.length_c   1.000
_cell.angle_alpha   90.00
_cell.angle_beta   90.00
_cell.angle_gamma   90.00
#
_symmetry.space_group_name_H-M   'P 1'
#
loop_
_entity.id
_entity.type
_entity.pdbx_description
1 polymer ?
#
loop_
_entity_poly.entity_id
_entity_poly.type
_entity_poly.pdbx_seq_one_letter_code
_entity_poly.pdbx_strand_id
1 'polypeptide(L)' 'MSTAPVRCLIVDDEPLAHQILTRFIAQTPNLTLSGQCRHAMEAHDH' A
#
# COMPACT_ATOMS: atom_id res chain seq x y z
N MET A 1 22.15 -12.27 1.35
CA MET A 1 20.93 -12.44 2.17
C MET A 1 19.90 -11.46 1.63
N SER A 2 18.75 -11.92 1.12
CA SER A 2 17.66 -11.00 0.75
C SER A 2 16.80 -10.74 1.98
N THR A 3 16.67 -9.48 2.38
CA THR A 3 15.75 -9.05 3.43
C THR A 3 14.31 -9.29 2.96
N ALA A 4 13.41 -9.68 3.86
CA ALA A 4 11.99 -9.80 3.54
C ALA A 4 11.43 -8.44 3.06
N PRO A 5 10.48 -8.41 2.10
CA PRO A 5 9.90 -7.17 1.59
C PRO A 5 9.22 -6.35 2.71
N VAL A 6 9.29 -5.03 2.60
CA VAL A 6 8.59 -4.11 3.52
C VAL A 6 7.09 -4.12 3.20
N ARG A 7 6.25 -4.36 4.21
CA ARG A 7 4.80 -4.29 4.07
C ARG A 7 4.33 -2.83 4.06
N CYS A 8 3.46 -2.48 3.13
CA CYS A 8 2.91 -1.14 2.94
C CYS A 8 1.38 -1.15 3.03
N LEU A 9 0.81 -0.09 3.61
CA LEU A 9 -0.62 0.20 3.62
C LEU A 9 -0.84 1.51 2.85
N ILE A 10 -1.77 1.52 1.89
CA ILE A 10 -2.18 2.76 1.20
C ILE A 10 -3.34 3.37 1.99
N VAL A 11 -3.27 4.68 2.28
CA VAL A 11 -4.34 5.43 2.95
C VAL A 11 -4.59 6.72 2.16
N ASP A 12 -5.66 6.75 1.37
CA ASP A 12 -6.00 7.88 0.49
C ASP A 12 -7.49 7.82 0.11
N ASP A 13 -8.19 8.95 0.02
CA ASP A 13 -9.62 8.97 -0.31
C ASP A 13 -9.89 8.96 -1.83
N GLU A 14 -8.87 9.17 -2.66
CA GLU A 14 -8.98 9.18 -4.11
C GLU A 14 -8.77 7.77 -4.73
N PRO A 15 -9.77 7.21 -5.45
CA PRO A 15 -9.63 5.91 -6.11
C PRO A 15 -8.50 5.84 -7.15
N LEU A 16 -8.11 6.97 -7.74
CA LEU A 16 -7.01 7.04 -8.69
C LEU A 16 -5.65 6.91 -7.99
N ALA A 17 -5.48 7.49 -6.81
CA ALA A 17 -4.26 7.37 -6.03
C ALA A 17 -3.97 5.90 -5.68
N HIS A 18 -5.01 5.14 -5.29
CA HIS A 18 -4.90 3.70 -5.04
C HIS A 18 -4.38 2.93 -6.25
N GLN A 19 -4.86 3.24 -7.46
CA GLN A 19 -4.42 2.58 -8.69
C GLN A 19 -2.95 2.88 -8.99
N ILE A 20 -2.55 4.15 -8.87
CA ILE A 20 -1.18 4.59 -9.12
C ILE A 20 -0.20 3.93 -8.12
N LEU A 21 -0.52 4.01 -6.83
CA LEU A 21 0.33 3.48 -5.76
C LEU A 21 0.42 1.95 -5.79
N THR A 22 -0.68 1.25 -6.11
CA THR A 22 -0.66 -0.21 -6.31
C THR A 22 0.29 -0.61 -7.43
N ARG A 23 0.24 0.11 -8.56
CA ARG A 23 1.16 -0.14 -9.69
C ARG A 23 2.61 0.14 -9.31
N PHE A 24 2.87 1.23 -8.60
CA PHE A 24 4.21 1.58 -8.11
C PHE A 24 4.78 0.50 -7.18
N ILE A 25 3.98 0.05 -6.20
CA ILE A 25 4.39 -1.01 -5.26
C ILE A 25 4.67 -2.32 -6.00
N ALA A 26 3.84 -2.71 -6.97
CA ALA A 26 4.06 -3.91 -7.79
C ALA A 26 5.35 -3.87 -8.63
N GLN A 27 5.86 -2.68 -8.92
CA GLN A 27 7.11 -2.47 -9.67
C GLN A 27 8.33 -2.28 -8.76
N THR A 28 8.14 -2.30 -7.43
CA THR A 28 9.20 -2.06 -6.44
C THR A 28 9.48 -3.36 -5.68
N PRO A 29 10.53 -4.14 -6.05
CA PRO A 29 10.75 -5.50 -5.55
C PRO A 29 10.88 -5.65 -4.03
N ASN A 30 11.22 -4.57 -3.33
CA ASN A 30 11.41 -4.56 -1.89
C ASN A 30 10.15 -4.15 -1.10
N LEU A 31 9.02 -3.92 -1.78
CA LEU A 31 7.74 -3.57 -1.17
C LEU A 31 6.69 -4.66 -1.38
N THR A 32 5.71 -4.72 -0.49
CA THR A 32 4.54 -5.59 -0.61
C THR A 32 3.32 -4.84 -0.11
N LEU A 33 2.24 -4.85 -0.89
CA LEU A 33 0.99 -4.22 -0.50
C LEU A 33 0.26 -5.13 0.50
N SER A 34 -0.01 -4.60 1.69
CA SER A 34 -0.77 -5.26 2.77
C SER A 34 -2.25 -4.93 2.74
N GLY A 35 -2.63 -3.76 2.22
CA GLY A 35 -4.00 -3.29 2.22
C GLY A 35 -4.17 -1.90 1.64
N GLN A 36 -5.42 -1.47 1.58
CA GLN A 36 -5.85 -0.16 1.07
C GLN A 36 -6.99 0.35 1.93
N CYS A 37 -6.91 1.61 2.37
CA CYS A 37 -7.88 2.27 3.23
C CYS A 37 -8.24 3.63 2.64
N ARG A 38 -9.52 4.01 2.68
CA ARG A 38 -10.01 5.29 2.15
C ARG A 38 -9.91 6.46 3.12
N HIS A 39 -9.67 6.18 4.38
CA HIS A 39 -9.56 7.20 5.43
C HIS A 39 -8.85 6.65 6.67
N ALA A 40 -8.55 7.55 7.61
CA ALA A 40 -7.82 7.23 8.83
C ALA A 40 -8.49 6.13 9.69
N MET A 41 -9.82 6.10 9.79
CA MET A 41 -10.50 5.07 10.59
C MET A 41 -10.32 3.65 10.01
N GLU A 42 -10.47 3.46 8.70
CA GLU A 42 -10.19 2.16 8.05
C GLU A 42 -8.72 1.75 8.25
N ALA A 43 -7.79 2.72 8.23
CA ALA A 43 -6.38 2.45 8.44
C ALA A 43 -6.04 2.10 9.90
N HIS A 44 -6.81 2.63 10.86
CA HIS A 44 -6.67 2.29 12.27
C HIS A 44 -7.10 0.84 12.56
N ASP A 45 -8.13 0.36 11.84
CA ASP A 45 -8.71 -0.98 12.03
C ASP A 45 -8.02 -2.08 11.20
N HIS A 46 -7.01 -1.75 10.39
CA HIS A 46 -6.27 -2.67 9.49
C HIS A 46 -5.08 -3.36 10.16
#